data_AF-A0A661HKH6-F1
#
_entry.id   AF-A0A661HKH6-F1
#
_cell.length_a   1.000
_cell.length_b   1.000
_cell.length_c   1.000
_cell.angle_alpha   90.00
_cell.angle_beta   90.00
_cell.angle_gamma   90.00
#
_symmetry.space_group_name_H-M   'P 1'
#
loop_
_entity.id
_entity.type
_entity.pdbx_description
1 polymer ?
#
loop_
_entity_poly.entity_id
_entity_poly.type
_entity_poly.pdbx_seq_one_letter_code
_entity_poly.pdbx_strand_id
1 'polypeptide(L)'
;MLDCAIIGGGPAGLTAGLYMTRGGLENVTMFEMGMPGGQITQSSEIENYPGFFEHDKTGMDFMDTWQKQCFAFGLKHEMKKVDMVAKTAEYFTVTLESGE
;
A
#
# COMPACT_ATOMS: atom_id res chain seq x y z
N MET A 1 -9.01 13.19 -10.34
CA MET A 1 -8.18 12.25 -11.12
C MET A 1 -6.90 12.04 -10.34
N LEU A 2 -6.52 10.78 -10.10
CA LEU A 2 -5.28 10.43 -9.42
C LEU A 2 -4.15 10.35 -10.44
N ASP A 3 -2.92 10.65 -10.02
CA ASP A 3 -1.72 10.34 -10.82
C ASP A 3 -1.49 8.83 -10.83
N CYS A 4 -1.75 8.18 -9.68
CA CYS A 4 -1.64 6.73 -9.53
C CYS A 4 -2.64 6.22 -8.49
N ALA A 5 -3.35 5.14 -8.84
CA ALA A 5 -4.15 4.35 -7.92
C ALA A 5 -3.43 3.02 -7.65
N ILE A 6 -3.18 2.71 -6.38
CA ILE A 6 -2.55 1.47 -5.95
C ILE A 6 -3.63 0.60 -5.29
N ILE A 7 -3.81 -0.62 -5.77
CA ILE A 7 -4.85 -1.53 -5.27
C ILE A 7 -4.20 -2.62 -4.42
N GLY A 8 -4.41 -2.53 -3.10
CA GLY A 8 -3.80 -3.38 -2.08
C GLY A 8 -2.67 -2.68 -1.31
N GLY A 9 -2.67 -2.86 0.00
CA GLY A 9 -1.77 -2.23 0.96
C GLY A 9 -0.78 -3.19 1.62
N GLY A 10 -0.41 -4.28 0.93
CA GLY A 10 0.73 -5.11 1.33
C GLY A 10 2.09 -4.46 1.05
N PRO A 11 3.20 -5.20 1.23
CA PRO A 11 4.56 -4.69 1.00
C PRO A 11 4.74 -4.11 -0.42
N ALA A 12 4.11 -4.71 -1.43
CA ALA A 12 4.15 -4.23 -2.80
C ALA A 12 3.49 -2.84 -2.96
N GLY A 13 2.28 -2.67 -2.41
CA GLY A 13 1.53 -1.41 -2.51
C GLY A 13 2.20 -0.28 -1.73
N LEU A 14 2.68 -0.58 -0.51
CA LEU A 14 3.43 0.36 0.31
C LEU A 14 4.72 0.82 -0.37
N THR A 15 5.50 -0.12 -0.95
CA THR A 15 6.72 0.22 -1.70
C THR A 15 6.39 1.04 -2.95
N ALA A 16 5.35 0.70 -3.69
CA ALA A 16 4.91 1.49 -4.84
C ALA A 16 4.56 2.91 -4.42
N GLY A 17 3.77 3.08 -3.37
CA GLY A 17 3.36 4.39 -2.85
C GLY A 17 4.55 5.25 -2.42
N LEU A 18 5.52 4.65 -1.70
CA LEU A 18 6.78 5.28 -1.34
C LEU A 18 7.52 5.81 -2.57
N TYR A 19 7.71 4.98 -3.60
CA TYR A 19 8.49 5.36 -4.77
C TYR A 19 7.77 6.40 -5.64
N MET A 20 6.46 6.26 -5.84
CA MET A 20 5.69 7.18 -6.67
C MET A 20 5.66 8.60 -6.07
N THR A 21 5.41 8.68 -4.76
CA THR A 21 5.33 9.99 -4.07
C THR A 21 6.70 10.63 -3.91
N ARG A 22 7.72 9.86 -3.54
CA ARG A 22 9.11 10.35 -3.50
C ARG A 22 9.65 10.70 -4.90
N GLY A 23 9.13 10.07 -5.94
CA GLY A 23 9.43 10.37 -7.35
C GLY A 23 8.77 11.65 -7.88
N GLY A 24 7.90 12.30 -7.08
CA GLY A 24 7.29 13.58 -7.41
C GLY A 24 5.84 13.52 -7.88
N LEU A 25 5.17 12.36 -7.84
CA LEU A 25 3.72 12.32 -8.05
C LEU A 25 3.00 12.86 -6.81
N GLU A 26 2.08 13.81 -7.01
CA GLU A 26 1.46 14.55 -5.90
C GLU A 26 0.13 13.92 -5.46
N ASN A 27 -0.57 13.20 -6.35
CA ASN A 27 -1.88 12.62 -6.08
C ASN A 27 -1.90 11.10 -6.23
N VAL A 28 -1.21 10.43 -5.32
CA VAL A 28 -1.12 8.96 -5.24
C VAL A 28 -1.97 8.44 -4.09
N THR A 29 -2.88 7.52 -4.40
CA THR A 29 -3.76 6.90 -3.39
C THR A 29 -3.66 5.39 -3.44
N MET A 30 -3.45 4.79 -2.26
CA MET A 30 -3.51 3.35 -2.03
C MET A 30 -4.87 2.97 -1.44
N PHE A 31 -5.55 2.04 -2.08
CA PHE A 31 -6.82 1.47 -1.64
C PHE A 31 -6.56 0.12 -0.99
N GLU A 32 -6.87 -0.01 0.29
CA GLU A 32 -6.71 -1.24 1.08
C GLU A 32 -7.91 -1.39 2.00
N MET A 33 -8.45 -2.61 2.14
CA MET A 33 -9.68 -2.86 2.90
C MET A 33 -9.48 -2.77 4.42
N GLY A 34 -8.23 -2.87 4.89
CA GLY A 34 -7.91 -2.78 6.31
C GLY A 34 -6.65 -1.95 6.58
N MET A 35 -5.97 -2.31 7.67
CA MET A 35 -4.66 -1.75 7.98
C MET A 35 -3.62 -2.22 6.95
N PRO A 36 -2.77 -1.34 6.42
CA PRO A 36 -1.72 -1.74 5.51
C PRO A 36 -0.73 -2.70 6.19
N GLY A 37 -0.24 -3.68 5.44
CA GLY A 37 0.62 -4.74 5.95
C GLY A 37 0.54 -6.01 5.12
N GLY A 38 -0.65 -6.33 4.61
CA GLY A 38 -0.88 -7.52 3.80
C GLY A 38 -0.69 -8.83 4.58
N GLN A 39 -0.38 -9.91 3.87
CA GLN A 39 -0.38 -11.26 4.44
C GLN A 39 0.67 -11.47 5.54
N ILE A 40 1.83 -10.80 5.45
CA ILE A 40 2.93 -11.04 6.38
C ILE A 40 2.58 -10.70 7.82
N THR A 41 1.61 -9.80 8.04
CA THR A 41 1.11 -9.42 9.37
C THR A 41 0.55 -10.60 10.19
N GLN A 42 0.19 -11.70 9.53
CA GLN A 42 -0.29 -12.93 10.18
C GLN A 42 0.86 -13.87 10.58
N SER A 43 2.09 -13.64 10.12
CA SER A 43 3.24 -14.45 10.49
C SER A 43 3.71 -14.12 11.90
N SER A 44 3.94 -15.16 12.70
CA SER A 44 4.55 -15.03 14.03
C SER A 44 6.03 -14.69 13.99
N GLU A 45 6.70 -14.89 12.85
CA GLU A 45 8.14 -14.72 12.70
C GLU A 45 8.50 -14.25 11.28
N ILE A 46 9.51 -13.39 11.18
CA ILE A 46 10.15 -12.99 9.92
C ILE A 46 11.66 -12.90 10.12
N GLU A 47 12.41 -13.65 9.31
CA GLU A 47 13.86 -13.76 9.45
C GLU A 47 14.62 -13.55 8.13
N ASN A 48 13.89 -13.41 7.02
CA ASN A 48 14.46 -13.51 5.67
C ASN A 48 14.30 -12.23 4.83
N TYR A 49 13.96 -11.09 5.44
CA TYR A 49 13.91 -9.81 4.72
C TYR A 49 15.27 -9.08 4.83
N PRO A 50 16.02 -8.90 3.72
CA PRO A 50 17.35 -8.29 3.78
C PRO A 50 17.33 -6.89 4.39
N GLY A 51 18.27 -6.63 5.30
CA GLY A 51 18.37 -5.36 6.02
C GLY A 51 17.47 -5.27 7.26
N PHE A 52 16.64 -6.27 7.52
CA PHE A 52 15.92 -6.44 8.78
C PHE A 52 16.61 -7.52 9.60
N PHE A 53 17.35 -7.11 10.64
CA PHE A 53 18.22 -8.00 11.43
C PHE A 53 17.55 -8.52 12.72
N GLU A 54 16.33 -8.08 13.01
CA GLU A 54 15.59 -8.50 14.20
C GLU A 54 14.84 -9.81 13.89
N HIS A 55 15.43 -10.94 14.27
CA HIS A 55 14.91 -12.28 13.94
C HIS A 55 13.77 -12.74 14.87
N ASP A 56 13.56 -12.05 16.00
CA ASP A 56 12.54 -12.36 17.01
C ASP A 56 11.24 -11.55 16.84
N LYS A 57 11.01 -11.01 15.65
CA LYS A 57 9.88 -10.12 15.35
C LYS A 57 8.78 -10.81 14.59
N THR A 58 7.55 -10.43 14.92
CA THR A 58 6.38 -10.83 14.15
C THR A 58 6.33 -10.06 12.83
N GLY A 59 5.54 -10.54 11.88
CA GLY A 59 5.30 -9.79 10.67
C GLY A 59 4.52 -8.48 10.90
N MET A 60 3.79 -8.35 12.01
CA MET A 60 3.16 -7.09 12.42
C MET A 60 4.22 -6.07 12.85
N ASP A 61 5.15 -6.47 13.73
CA ASP A 61 6.27 -5.61 14.16
C ASP A 61 7.08 -5.12 12.96
N PHE A 62 7.32 -6.01 11.99
CA PHE A 62 7.99 -5.66 10.74
C PHE A 62 7.23 -4.59 9.96
N MET A 63 5.93 -4.78 9.68
CA MET A 63 5.15 -3.85 8.86
C MET A 63 4.85 -2.51 9.56
N ASP A 64 4.86 -2.45 10.89
CA ASP A 64 4.71 -1.20 11.63
C ASP A 64 5.84 -0.20 11.32
N THR A 65 7.04 -0.70 11.04
CA THR A 65 8.16 0.16 10.63
C THR A 65 7.93 0.85 9.28
N TRP A 66 7.06 0.29 8.43
CA TRP A 66 6.81 0.75 7.06
C TRP A 66 5.81 1.90 7.00
N GLN A 67 4.87 1.97 7.95
CA GLN A 67 3.83 3.00 7.98
C GLN A 67 4.45 4.40 7.93
N LYS A 68 5.35 4.71 8.87
CA LYS A 68 5.99 6.03 8.89
C LYS A 68 6.82 6.30 7.63
N GLN A 69 7.49 5.28 7.10
CA GLN A 69 8.36 5.44 5.93
C GLN A 69 7.56 5.72 4.64
N CYS A 70 6.54 4.90 4.36
CA CYS A 70 5.83 4.94 3.09
C CYS A 70 4.89 6.15 2.98
N PHE A 71 4.36 6.63 4.12
CA PHE A 71 3.49 7.79 4.16
C PHE A 71 4.23 9.13 4.30
N ALA A 72 5.57 9.12 4.48
CA ALA A 72 6.37 10.33 4.70
C ALA A 72 6.34 11.36 3.56
N PHE A 73 6.02 10.93 2.34
CA PHE A 73 6.08 11.76 1.13
C PHE A 73 4.70 12.09 0.54
N GLY A 74 3.61 11.84 1.29
CA GLY A 74 2.25 12.24 0.88
C GLY A 74 1.40 11.15 0.24
N LEU A 75 1.79 9.87 0.40
CA LEU A 75 0.91 8.74 0.05
C LEU A 75 -0.41 8.87 0.82
N LYS A 76 -1.55 8.63 0.15
CA LYS A 76 -2.86 8.57 0.81
C LYS A 76 -3.30 7.12 0.95
N HIS A 77 -3.96 6.80 2.06
CA HIS A 77 -4.63 5.51 2.26
C HIS A 77 -6.13 5.73 2.32
N GLU A 78 -6.85 5.10 1.39
CA GLU A 78 -8.30 4.95 1.43
C GLU A 78 -8.63 3.56 1.93
N MET A 79 -9.30 3.48 3.08
CA MET A 79 -9.75 2.21 3.64
C MET A 79 -11.03 1.72 2.95
N LYS A 80 -10.91 1.38 1.66
CA LYS A 80 -12.03 1.02 0.79
C LYS A 80 -11.71 -0.21 -0.04
N LYS A 81 -12.72 -1.03 -0.29
CA LYS A 81 -12.66 -2.16 -1.23
C LYS A 81 -12.82 -1.65 -2.67
N VAL A 82 -11.91 -2.08 -3.53
CA VAL A 82 -12.00 -1.88 -4.98
C VAL A 82 -12.63 -3.12 -5.59
N ASP A 83 -13.73 -2.93 -6.31
CA ASP A 83 -14.46 -4.02 -6.95
C ASP A 83 -14.03 -4.22 -8.40
N MET A 84 -13.67 -3.15 -9.10
CA MET A 84 -13.33 -3.21 -10.51
C MET A 84 -12.33 -2.13 -10.90
N VAL A 85 -11.42 -2.50 -11.81
CA VAL A 85 -10.58 -1.55 -12.54
C VAL A 85 -10.85 -1.76 -14.02
N ALA A 86 -11.28 -0.70 -14.72
CA ALA A 86 -11.60 -0.73 -16.14
C ALA A 86 -10.77 0.33 -16.88
N LYS A 87 -10.25 -0.01 -18.07
CA LYS A 87 -9.60 0.97 -18.93
C LYS A 87 -10.66 1.77 -19.71
N THR A 88 -10.60 3.09 -19.61
CA THR A 88 -11.53 4.04 -20.22
C THR A 88 -10.75 5.05 -21.06
N ALA A 89 -10.65 4.77 -22.36
CA ALA A 89 -9.79 5.51 -23.29
C ALA A 89 -8.33 5.57 -22.80
N GLU A 90 -7.86 6.77 -22.45
CA GLU A 90 -6.50 7.03 -21.97
C GLU A 90 -6.34 6.84 -20.44
N TYR A 91 -7.44 6.63 -19.71
CA TYR A 91 -7.46 6.55 -18.25
C TYR A 91 -7.90 5.18 -17.75
N PHE A 92 -7.87 5.03 -16.42
CA PHE A 92 -8.48 3.92 -15.71
C PHE A 92 -9.59 4.44 -14.80
N THR A 93 -10.72 3.74 -14.78
CA THR A 93 -11.80 3.94 -13.81
C THR A 93 -11.68 2.85 -12.75
N VAL A 94 -11.59 3.27 -11.49
CA VAL A 94 -11.60 2.40 -10.32
C VAL A 94 -12.98 2.52 -9.68
N THR A 95 -13.71 1.41 -9.57
CA THR A 95 -15.03 1.35 -8.93
C THR A 95 -14.88 0.77 -7.53
N LEU A 96 -15.42 1.48 -6.55
CA LEU A 96 -15.40 1.10 -5.14
C LEU A 96 -16.70 0.37 -4.77
N GLU A 97 -16.68 -0.44 -3.71
CA GLU A 97 -17.84 -1.24 -3.26
C GLU A 97 -19.09 -0.39 -2.93
N SER A 98 -18.91 0.90 -2.60
CA SER A 98 -20.01 1.84 -2.39
C SER A 98 -20.69 2.33 -3.68
N GLY A 99 -20.22 1.90 -4.86
CA GLY A 99 -20.66 2.41 -6.16
C GLY A 99 -20.10 3.80 -6.51
N GLU A 100 -19.09 4.26 -5.75
CA GLU A 100 -18.30 5.46 -6.05
C GLU A 100 -17.16 5.18 -7.04
#